data_AF-A0A3D3P3D8-F1
#
_entry.id   AF-A0A3D3P3D8-F1
#
_cell.length_a   1.000
_cell.length_b   1.000
_cell.length_c   1.000
_cell.angle_alpha   90.00
_cell.angle_beta   90.00
_cell.angle_gamma   90.00
#
_symmetry.space_group_name_H-M   'P 1'
#
loop_
_entity.id
_entity.type
_entity.pdbx_description
1 polymer ?
#
loop_
_entity_poly.entity_id
_entity_poly.type
_entity_poly.pdbx_seq_one_letter_code
_entity_poly.pdbx_strand_id
1 'polypeptide(L)'
;DRARIHYESAAIEANGDDAKRAYAFLNIGTCFYEAGNYGKCFGIMRDVIEQFPTSSEINEAYYYIGLGHFKLGHYSRAIEALEKVGTALSSKDSLIEKVEAGKRFYVKIDDQDFAILEPGSQIKVRCLTTGGDEETVVCDPVGRNARIVMGRIPTQLNQASPNNGTLEVRGGDRITVTYIDAQTAQKDTNAKRLKEVIVVGNGVARITDGSYLHNLPAAVLGKQLHLQVTDADHDTTNGADQIQATVQVFRRKTPDEIDAELAKGVANGELEEGPDGEDLKSQIEPLLMVRAVPVTLHEQEQRGTFRLAIPLRLSTAANILTGEPGQIVRLVYRDDQNLGEGTMIRTSETKIIEGNLGEVRVTRTEISDEELRLKTKLQTASALTEVGNHYKEFGLNEKANYKYAEALDVCEEILVQAKKVGGKLLEQTYVQLWRIYFAMDKLDLALGMSRRLLNEFPSSSFVDEAMLQQAHVERKRENFPRAINLYASIAKIPESPLKGEGQFFTGECYEAMALKATTGQSASLYEKAFLAYQKVYEQFPDSGRVGDSVAKMAAFYYKKEDYARAVDVFENVLSDYPDANFLDVILFNYGRCLYKLKKKPEARQKFEHLIRDYPESDIATEANKIVEALKKAGF
;
A
#
# COMPACT_ATOMS: atom_id res chain seq x y z
N ASP A 1 14.45 -17.57 -5.30
CA ASP A 1 14.93 -18.95 -5.56
C ASP A 1 15.44 -19.71 -4.34
N ARG A 2 16.49 -19.29 -3.63
CA ARG A 2 17.00 -20.05 -2.46
C ARG A 2 15.95 -20.21 -1.34
N ALA A 3 15.20 -19.16 -1.02
CA ALA A 3 14.12 -19.22 -0.04
C ALA A 3 13.00 -20.21 -0.45
N ARG A 4 12.71 -20.32 -1.76
CA ARG A 4 11.65 -21.20 -2.28
C ARG A 4 11.90 -22.67 -1.97
N ILE A 5 13.15 -23.12 -2.12
CA ILE A 5 13.56 -24.51 -1.87
C ILE A 5 13.27 -24.93 -0.41
N HIS A 6 13.47 -24.01 0.55
CA HIS A 6 13.17 -24.28 1.95
C HIS A 6 11.67 -24.44 2.22
N TYR A 7 10.83 -23.62 1.57
CA TYR A 7 9.38 -23.78 1.69
C TYR A 7 8.87 -25.03 0.95
N GLU A 8 9.47 -25.38 -0.20
CA GLU A 8 9.17 -26.62 -0.93
C GLU A 8 9.41 -27.86 -0.05
N SER A 9 10.48 -27.87 0.77
CA SER A 9 10.70 -28.97 1.73
C SER A 9 9.66 -29.05 2.85
N ALA A 10 9.07 -27.93 3.26
CA ALA A 10 8.03 -27.88 4.29
C ALA A 10 6.62 -28.14 3.74
N ALA A 11 6.43 -28.04 2.42
CA ALA A 11 5.15 -28.21 1.73
C ALA A 11 4.81 -29.68 1.37
N ILE A 12 5.73 -30.62 1.60
CA ILE A 12 5.55 -32.04 1.26
C ILE A 12 4.39 -32.69 2.03
N GLU A 13 3.70 -33.66 1.42
CA GLU A 13 2.57 -34.38 2.05
C GLU A 13 2.97 -35.16 3.31
N ALA A 14 4.25 -35.53 3.43
CA ALA A 14 4.75 -36.20 4.63
C ALA A 14 4.74 -35.31 5.88
N ASN A 15 4.62 -33.99 5.71
CA ASN A 15 4.43 -33.05 6.81
C ASN A 15 2.95 -33.10 7.27
N GLY A 16 2.68 -33.66 8.45
CA GLY A 16 1.31 -33.78 8.97
C GLY A 16 0.68 -32.48 9.49
N ASP A 17 1.41 -31.36 9.48
CA ASP A 17 0.94 -30.06 9.98
C ASP A 17 0.41 -29.19 8.84
N ASP A 18 -0.92 -29.19 8.66
CA ASP A 18 -1.59 -28.44 7.60
C ASP A 18 -1.42 -26.92 7.72
N ALA A 19 -1.23 -26.37 8.92
CA ALA A 19 -0.97 -24.94 9.10
C ALA A 19 0.42 -24.55 8.58
N LYS A 20 1.45 -25.36 8.90
CA LYS A 20 2.80 -25.17 8.35
C LYS A 20 2.84 -25.38 6.85
N ARG A 21 2.07 -26.34 6.33
CA ARG A 21 1.94 -26.56 4.87
C ARG A 21 1.27 -25.39 4.18
N ALA A 22 0.15 -24.88 4.69
CA ALA A 22 -0.51 -23.71 4.13
C ALA A 22 0.43 -22.48 4.09
N TYR A 23 1.14 -22.23 5.19
CA TYR A 23 2.17 -21.19 5.27
C TYR A 23 3.31 -21.39 4.26
N ALA A 24 3.78 -22.63 4.07
CA ALA A 24 4.80 -22.95 3.08
C ALA A 24 4.30 -22.70 1.66
N PHE A 25 3.10 -23.16 1.29
CA PHE A 25 2.50 -22.92 -0.02
C PHE A 25 2.33 -21.42 -0.32
N LEU A 26 1.83 -20.64 0.64
CA LEU A 26 1.72 -19.19 0.52
C LEU A 26 3.08 -18.55 0.17
N ASN A 27 4.13 -18.90 0.91
CA ASN A 27 5.46 -18.34 0.69
C ASN A 27 6.13 -18.78 -0.62
N ILE A 28 5.84 -19.99 -1.12
CA ILE A 28 6.25 -20.41 -2.47
C ILE A 28 5.56 -19.52 -3.52
N GLY A 29 4.25 -19.28 -3.36
CA GLY A 29 3.48 -18.38 -4.23
C GLY A 29 4.05 -16.96 -4.24
N THR A 30 4.37 -16.41 -3.06
CA THR A 30 4.99 -15.08 -2.92
C THR A 30 6.34 -15.01 -3.63
N CYS A 31 7.16 -16.06 -3.56
CA CYS A 31 8.42 -16.11 -4.31
C CYS A 31 8.20 -16.01 -5.82
N PHE A 32 7.16 -16.66 -6.37
CA PHE A 32 6.83 -16.54 -7.79
C PHE A 32 6.26 -15.17 -8.17
N TYR A 33 5.48 -14.55 -7.28
CA TYR A 33 5.01 -13.18 -7.46
C TYR A 33 6.17 -12.19 -7.57
N GLU A 34 7.12 -12.24 -6.63
CA GLU A 34 8.30 -11.37 -6.62
C GLU A 34 9.22 -11.63 -7.83
N ALA A 35 9.25 -12.86 -8.34
CA ALA A 35 9.97 -13.21 -9.57
C ALA A 35 9.23 -12.77 -10.86
N GLY A 36 8.06 -12.14 -10.76
CA GLY A 36 7.24 -11.73 -11.90
C GLY A 36 6.54 -12.89 -12.64
N ASN A 37 6.58 -14.11 -12.10
CA ASN A 37 5.95 -15.27 -12.70
C ASN A 37 4.52 -15.46 -12.17
N TYR A 38 3.62 -14.58 -12.62
CA TYR A 38 2.25 -14.52 -12.11
C TYR A 38 1.42 -15.77 -12.42
N GLY A 39 1.67 -16.45 -13.55
CA GLY A 39 0.95 -17.69 -13.89
C GLY A 39 1.16 -18.80 -12.87
N LYS A 40 2.42 -19.04 -12.47
CA LYS A 40 2.74 -20.02 -11.42
C LYS A 40 2.26 -19.55 -10.04
N CYS A 41 2.40 -18.26 -9.74
CA CYS A 41 1.86 -17.67 -8.52
C CYS A 41 0.36 -17.96 -8.38
N PHE A 42 -0.45 -17.71 -9.41
CA PHE A 42 -1.90 -17.96 -9.35
C PHE A 42 -2.25 -19.43 -9.11
N GLY A 43 -1.50 -20.37 -9.71
CA GLY A 43 -1.69 -21.80 -9.46
C GLY A 43 -1.49 -22.13 -7.99
N ILE A 44 -0.35 -21.73 -7.44
CA ILE A 44 0.01 -22.03 -6.05
C ILE A 44 -0.90 -21.30 -5.05
N MET A 45 -1.29 -20.05 -5.32
CA MET A 45 -2.23 -19.33 -4.47
C MET A 45 -3.63 -19.95 -4.50
N ARG A 46 -4.05 -20.55 -5.62
CA ARG A 46 -5.29 -21.35 -5.67
C ARG A 46 -5.15 -22.66 -4.90
N ASP A 47 -3.98 -23.30 -4.97
CA ASP A 47 -3.71 -24.49 -4.14
C ASP A 47 -3.82 -24.16 -2.65
N VAL A 48 -3.38 -22.97 -2.20
CA VAL A 48 -3.62 -22.51 -0.81
C VAL A 48 -5.11 -22.48 -0.49
N ILE A 49 -5.92 -21.89 -1.38
CA ILE A 49 -7.37 -21.74 -1.20
C ILE A 49 -8.10 -23.09 -1.24
N GLU A 50 -7.71 -23.99 -2.14
CA GLU A 50 -8.39 -25.25 -2.42
C GLU A 50 -7.97 -26.37 -1.45
N GLN A 51 -6.67 -26.47 -1.12
CA GLN A 51 -6.14 -27.54 -0.28
C GLN A 51 -6.21 -27.19 1.21
N PHE A 52 -6.17 -25.89 1.56
CA PHE A 52 -6.23 -25.42 2.94
C PHE A 52 -7.38 -24.41 3.12
N PRO A 53 -8.65 -24.80 2.85
CA PRO A 53 -9.81 -23.90 2.81
C PRO A 53 -10.18 -23.27 4.16
N THR A 54 -9.47 -23.67 5.21
CA THR A 54 -9.65 -23.24 6.58
C THR A 54 -8.40 -22.57 7.18
N SER A 55 -7.42 -22.22 6.36
CA SER A 55 -6.18 -21.62 6.84
C SER A 55 -6.28 -20.09 6.95
N SER A 56 -5.47 -19.49 7.83
CA SER A 56 -5.34 -18.02 7.97
C SER A 56 -4.74 -17.37 6.71
N GLU A 57 -4.00 -18.14 5.93
CA GLU A 57 -3.22 -17.70 4.77
C GLU A 57 -4.08 -17.43 3.52
N ILE A 58 -5.36 -17.85 3.51
CA ILE A 58 -6.26 -17.70 2.36
C ILE A 58 -6.47 -16.21 1.99
N ASN A 59 -6.58 -15.35 3.01
CA ASN A 59 -6.77 -13.91 2.77
C ASN A 59 -5.54 -13.30 2.08
N GLU A 60 -4.33 -13.71 2.47
CA GLU A 60 -3.10 -13.32 1.78
C GLU A 60 -3.02 -13.92 0.37
N ALA A 61 -3.46 -15.16 0.16
CA ALA A 61 -3.50 -15.78 -1.16
C ALA A 61 -4.39 -14.98 -2.14
N TYR A 62 -5.60 -14.58 -1.72
CA TYR A 62 -6.46 -13.70 -2.52
C TYR A 62 -5.81 -12.34 -2.79
N TYR A 63 -5.11 -11.77 -1.80
CA TYR A 63 -4.41 -10.50 -1.95
C TYR A 63 -3.33 -10.59 -3.03
N TYR A 64 -2.48 -11.62 -3.00
CA TYR A 64 -1.45 -11.82 -4.02
C TYR A 64 -2.00 -12.17 -5.40
N ILE A 65 -3.11 -12.90 -5.51
CA ILE A 65 -3.83 -13.08 -6.79
C ILE A 65 -4.30 -11.73 -7.34
N GLY A 66 -4.90 -10.90 -6.49
CA GLY A 66 -5.33 -9.55 -6.84
C GLY A 66 -4.18 -8.68 -7.33
N LEU A 67 -3.06 -8.68 -6.59
CA LEU A 67 -1.85 -7.97 -7.00
C LEU A 67 -1.27 -8.48 -8.33
N GLY A 68 -1.22 -9.79 -8.53
CA GLY A 68 -0.71 -10.35 -9.80
C GLY A 68 -1.59 -9.97 -10.98
N HIS A 69 -2.92 -9.99 -10.83
CA HIS A 69 -3.83 -9.50 -11.87
C HIS A 69 -3.68 -8.00 -12.12
N PHE A 70 -3.45 -7.22 -11.07
CA PHE A 70 -3.16 -5.80 -11.21
C PHE A 70 -1.87 -5.55 -12.00
N LYS A 71 -0.80 -6.28 -11.72
CA LYS A 71 0.48 -6.18 -12.46
C LYS A 71 0.37 -6.56 -13.93
N LEU A 72 -0.56 -7.47 -14.26
CA LEU A 72 -0.89 -7.86 -15.64
C LEU A 72 -1.86 -6.89 -16.34
N GLY A 73 -2.32 -5.82 -15.68
CA GLY A 73 -3.33 -4.90 -16.23
C GLY A 73 -4.75 -5.46 -16.26
N HIS A 74 -5.00 -6.63 -15.64
CA HIS A 74 -6.33 -7.25 -15.55
C HIS A 74 -7.13 -6.68 -14.38
N TYR A 75 -7.42 -5.37 -14.40
CA TYR A 75 -7.96 -4.64 -13.24
C TYR A 75 -9.29 -5.16 -12.71
N SER A 76 -10.22 -5.62 -13.57
CA SER A 76 -11.50 -6.20 -13.10
C SER A 76 -11.28 -7.47 -12.28
N ARG A 77 -10.42 -8.38 -12.75
CA ARG A 77 -10.06 -9.61 -12.01
C ARG A 77 -9.26 -9.30 -10.75
N ALA A 78 -8.47 -8.22 -10.77
CA ALA A 78 -7.77 -7.75 -9.58
C ALA A 78 -8.77 -7.32 -8.50
N ILE A 79 -9.78 -6.53 -8.86
CA ILE A 79 -10.85 -6.12 -7.93
C ILE A 79 -11.61 -7.34 -7.40
N GLU A 80 -12.07 -8.25 -8.28
CA GLU A 80 -12.78 -9.47 -7.86
C GLU A 80 -11.99 -10.32 -6.85
N ALA A 81 -10.66 -10.40 -7.00
CA ALA A 81 -9.81 -11.11 -6.06
C ALA A 81 -9.57 -10.32 -4.77
N LEU A 82 -9.34 -9.00 -4.86
CA LEU A 82 -9.15 -8.13 -3.69
C LEU A 82 -10.41 -8.02 -2.82
N GLU A 83 -11.60 -8.08 -3.43
CA GLU A 83 -12.88 -8.11 -2.71
C GLU A 83 -13.07 -9.37 -1.86
N LYS A 84 -12.36 -10.46 -2.19
CA LYS A 84 -12.36 -11.70 -1.42
C LYS A 84 -11.38 -11.69 -0.26
N VAL A 85 -10.49 -10.71 -0.17
CA VAL A 85 -9.58 -10.57 0.98
C VAL A 85 -10.39 -10.21 2.21
N GLY A 86 -10.27 -11.02 3.26
CA GLY A 86 -11.07 -10.92 4.48
C GLY A 86 -12.43 -11.62 4.39
N THR A 87 -12.67 -12.42 3.33
CA THR A 87 -13.89 -13.26 3.21
C THR A 87 -13.62 -14.73 3.52
N ALA A 88 -12.35 -15.14 3.62
CA ALA A 88 -12.00 -16.49 3.99
C ALA A 88 -12.02 -16.65 5.50
N LEU A 89 -12.92 -17.52 5.95
CA LEU A 89 -13.06 -17.95 7.34
C LEU A 89 -12.10 -19.13 7.53
N SER A 90 -11.14 -19.03 8.46
CA SER A 90 -10.34 -20.16 8.90
C SER A 90 -11.20 -21.29 9.50
N SER A 91 -10.64 -22.47 9.84
CA SER A 91 -11.38 -23.58 10.48
C SER A 91 -11.88 -23.17 11.85
N LYS A 92 -11.11 -22.31 12.53
CA LYS A 92 -11.55 -21.62 13.75
C LYS A 92 -12.72 -20.68 13.47
N ASP A 93 -12.80 -20.14 12.25
CA ASP A 93 -13.83 -19.18 11.85
C ASP A 93 -15.11 -19.82 11.25
N SER A 94 -15.07 -21.10 10.87
CA SER A 94 -16.23 -21.80 10.31
C SER A 94 -17.35 -22.06 11.32
N LEU A 95 -17.07 -21.84 12.60
CA LEU A 95 -17.98 -21.97 13.75
C LEU A 95 -18.35 -20.62 14.38
N ILE A 96 -17.93 -19.47 13.83
CA ILE A 96 -18.09 -18.21 14.57
C ILE A 96 -19.57 -17.82 14.64
N GLU A 97 -20.19 -18.16 15.76
CA GLU A 97 -21.41 -17.52 16.26
C GLU A 97 -21.11 -16.13 16.82
N LYS A 98 -20.08 -15.46 16.32
CA LYS A 98 -19.55 -14.19 16.80
C LYS A 98 -19.14 -13.29 15.61
N VAL A 99 -19.20 -11.98 15.77
CA VAL A 99 -18.72 -10.99 14.80
C VAL A 99 -17.94 -9.92 15.53
N GLU A 100 -16.84 -9.44 14.96
CA GLU A 100 -16.10 -8.35 15.56
C GLU A 100 -16.79 -6.99 15.31
N ALA A 101 -17.04 -6.24 16.38
CA ALA A 101 -17.64 -4.91 16.28
C ALA A 101 -16.81 -3.96 15.39
N GLY A 102 -17.46 -3.24 14.47
CA GLY A 102 -16.80 -2.34 13.53
C GLY A 102 -16.22 -3.02 12.28
N LYS A 103 -16.38 -4.35 12.15
CA LYS A 103 -16.10 -5.07 10.89
C LYS A 103 -17.37 -5.20 10.05
N ARG A 104 -17.22 -5.60 8.79
CA ARG A 104 -18.37 -5.92 7.92
C ARG A 104 -18.99 -7.23 8.40
N PHE A 105 -20.29 -7.22 8.64
CA PHE A 105 -21.06 -8.41 8.93
C PHE A 105 -21.55 -9.02 7.61
N TYR A 106 -21.23 -10.28 7.38
CA TYR A 106 -21.59 -11.00 6.17
C TYR A 106 -22.68 -12.02 6.49
N VAL A 107 -23.68 -12.07 5.62
CA VAL A 107 -24.75 -13.06 5.69
C VAL A 107 -24.59 -13.99 4.51
N LYS A 108 -24.39 -15.28 4.78
CA LYS A 108 -24.38 -16.35 3.78
C LYS A 108 -25.56 -17.26 4.04
N ILE A 109 -26.36 -17.51 3.01
CA ILE A 109 -27.47 -18.45 3.07
C ILE A 109 -27.24 -19.48 1.98
N ASP A 110 -27.30 -20.76 2.35
CA ASP A 110 -27.31 -21.89 1.43
C ASP A 110 -28.72 -22.48 1.43
N ASP A 111 -29.44 -22.26 0.34
CA ASP A 111 -30.79 -22.78 0.13
C ASP A 111 -30.89 -23.43 -1.25
N GLN A 112 -31.53 -24.59 -1.30
CA GLN A 112 -31.75 -25.31 -2.55
C GLN A 112 -32.72 -24.55 -3.47
N ASP A 113 -33.63 -23.75 -2.89
CA ASP A 113 -34.59 -22.92 -3.63
C ASP A 113 -33.91 -21.88 -4.52
N PHE A 114 -32.70 -21.45 -4.17
CA PHE A 114 -32.00 -20.41 -4.94
C PHE A 114 -31.52 -20.87 -6.31
N ALA A 115 -31.39 -22.19 -6.52
CA ALA A 115 -30.94 -22.75 -7.79
C ALA A 115 -31.89 -22.48 -8.98
N ILE A 116 -33.14 -22.07 -8.71
CA ILE A 116 -34.17 -21.78 -9.72
C ILE A 116 -34.55 -20.29 -9.79
N LEU A 117 -33.84 -19.40 -9.09
CA LEU A 117 -34.12 -17.97 -9.13
C LEU A 117 -33.87 -17.37 -10.52
N GLU A 118 -34.71 -16.38 -10.89
CA GLU A 118 -34.47 -15.62 -12.11
C GLU A 118 -33.14 -14.84 -12.01
N PRO A 119 -32.35 -14.76 -13.10
CA PRO A 119 -31.12 -13.98 -13.11
C PRO A 119 -31.33 -12.54 -12.63
N GLY A 120 -30.59 -12.13 -11.60
CA GLY A 120 -30.72 -10.79 -11.00
C GLY A 120 -31.70 -10.71 -9.82
N SER A 121 -32.31 -11.82 -9.40
CA SER A 121 -33.11 -11.87 -8.17
C SER A 121 -32.25 -11.62 -6.94
N GLN A 122 -32.73 -10.76 -6.03
CA GLN A 122 -32.06 -10.43 -4.77
C GLN A 122 -32.86 -10.94 -3.58
N ILE A 123 -32.17 -11.50 -2.59
CA ILE A 123 -32.77 -12.02 -1.36
C ILE A 123 -32.58 -11.00 -0.25
N LYS A 124 -33.66 -10.63 0.43
CA LYS A 124 -33.63 -9.70 1.56
C LYS A 124 -33.58 -10.46 2.86
N VAL A 125 -32.65 -10.08 3.73
CA VAL A 125 -32.44 -10.67 5.04
C VAL A 125 -32.53 -9.57 6.09
N ARG A 126 -33.25 -9.83 7.18
CA ARG A 126 -33.39 -8.86 8.27
C ARG A 126 -32.35 -9.15 9.35
N CYS A 127 -31.64 -8.13 9.81
CA CYS A 127 -30.74 -8.20 10.95
C CYS A 127 -31.26 -7.30 12.07
N LEU A 128 -31.37 -7.82 13.29
CA LEU A 128 -31.86 -7.10 14.47
C LEU A 128 -30.84 -7.26 15.61
N THR A 129 -30.39 -6.16 16.20
CA THR A 129 -29.48 -6.20 17.37
C THR A 129 -30.27 -6.19 18.68
N THR A 130 -29.71 -6.75 19.74
CA THR A 130 -30.25 -6.61 21.11
C THR A 130 -30.31 -5.17 21.58
N GLY A 131 -29.42 -4.31 21.08
CA GLY A 131 -29.45 -2.86 21.28
C GLY A 131 -30.64 -2.15 20.61
N GLY A 132 -31.43 -2.87 19.81
CA GLY A 132 -32.66 -2.37 19.17
C GLY A 132 -32.46 -1.82 17.76
N ASP A 133 -31.27 -2.00 17.16
CA ASP A 133 -31.01 -1.58 15.79
C ASP A 133 -31.51 -2.62 14.78
N GLU A 134 -32.05 -2.15 13.66
CA GLU A 134 -32.65 -3.04 12.65
C GLU A 134 -32.32 -2.60 11.23
N GLU A 135 -31.78 -3.54 10.45
CA GLU A 135 -31.37 -3.32 9.07
C GLU A 135 -31.76 -4.45 8.13
N THR A 136 -31.93 -4.11 6.84
CA THR A 136 -32.18 -5.09 5.77
C THR A 136 -30.94 -5.26 4.92
N VAL A 137 -30.40 -6.47 4.90
CA VAL A 137 -29.26 -6.89 4.07
C VAL A 137 -29.79 -7.44 2.75
N VAL A 138 -29.34 -6.86 1.65
CA VAL A 138 -29.59 -7.38 0.30
C VAL A 138 -28.49 -8.39 -0.03
N CYS A 139 -28.89 -9.61 -0.38
CA CYS A 139 -27.99 -10.72 -0.69
C CYS A 139 -28.10 -11.10 -2.17
N ASP A 140 -26.94 -11.23 -2.81
CA ASP A 140 -26.81 -11.58 -4.22
C ASP A 140 -26.38 -13.06 -4.39
N PRO A 141 -26.85 -13.77 -5.42
CA PRO A 141 -26.44 -15.16 -5.69
C PRO A 141 -24.95 -15.28 -6.06
N VAL A 142 -24.31 -16.35 -5.58
CA VAL A 142 -22.87 -16.60 -5.75
C VAL A 142 -22.64 -17.84 -6.60
N GLY A 143 -22.00 -17.66 -7.76
CA GLY A 143 -21.65 -18.74 -8.70
C GLY A 143 -22.68 -18.96 -9.81
N ARG A 144 -22.37 -19.88 -10.74
CA ARG A 144 -23.17 -20.09 -11.97
C ARG A 144 -24.45 -20.93 -11.78
N ASN A 145 -24.58 -21.63 -10.65
CA ASN A 145 -25.77 -22.40 -10.21
C ASN A 145 -25.98 -22.15 -8.71
N ALA A 146 -26.34 -20.92 -8.36
CA ALA A 146 -26.21 -20.40 -7.01
C ALA A 146 -27.27 -20.99 -6.05
N ARG A 147 -26.89 -22.05 -5.32
CA ARG A 147 -27.54 -22.45 -4.06
C ARG A 147 -27.19 -21.51 -2.92
N ILE A 148 -26.21 -20.63 -3.13
CA ILE A 148 -25.65 -19.77 -2.11
C ILE A 148 -25.93 -18.32 -2.50
N VAL A 149 -26.51 -17.55 -1.58
CA VAL A 149 -26.55 -16.08 -1.67
C VAL A 149 -25.67 -15.48 -0.58
N MET A 150 -25.06 -14.34 -0.87
CA MET A 150 -24.28 -13.57 0.10
C MET A 150 -24.67 -12.10 0.09
N GLY A 151 -24.85 -11.55 1.29
CA GLY A 151 -25.02 -10.13 1.52
C GLY A 151 -24.04 -9.61 2.56
N ARG A 152 -23.89 -8.30 2.62
CA ARG A 152 -23.00 -7.65 3.57
C ARG A 152 -23.61 -6.37 4.13
N ILE A 153 -23.30 -6.06 5.37
CA ILE A 153 -23.67 -4.80 6.02
C ILE A 153 -22.51 -4.30 6.90
N PRO A 154 -22.17 -3.00 6.88
CA PRO A 154 -21.21 -2.45 7.84
C PRO A 154 -21.78 -2.54 9.26
N THR A 155 -20.93 -2.81 10.25
CA THR A 155 -21.29 -2.65 11.66
C THR A 155 -20.56 -1.46 12.25
N GLN A 156 -21.15 -0.80 13.26
CA GLN A 156 -20.54 0.33 13.93
C GLN A 156 -20.84 0.32 15.44
N LEU A 157 -19.84 0.66 16.25
CA LEU A 157 -20.02 0.87 17.69
C LEU A 157 -20.73 2.21 17.95
N ASN A 158 -22.05 2.18 18.12
CA ASN A 158 -22.86 3.38 18.37
C ASN A 158 -24.24 3.03 18.97
N GLN A 159 -25.07 4.05 19.20
CA GLN A 159 -26.47 3.86 19.55
C GLN A 159 -27.29 3.43 18.33
N ALA A 160 -28.22 2.49 18.53
CA ALA A 160 -29.13 1.98 17.51
C ALA A 160 -29.83 3.09 16.71
N SER A 161 -29.75 3.02 15.38
CA SER A 161 -30.41 3.93 14.46
C SER A 161 -30.98 3.16 13.25
N PRO A 162 -32.17 2.56 13.38
CA PRO A 162 -32.70 1.63 12.39
C PRO A 162 -32.88 2.21 10.97
N ASN A 163 -32.69 1.36 9.97
CA ASN A 163 -32.88 1.62 8.53
C ASN A 163 -31.95 2.70 7.94
N ASN A 164 -30.73 2.82 8.46
CA ASN A 164 -29.70 3.73 7.97
C ASN A 164 -28.67 3.03 7.05
N GLY A 165 -28.71 1.69 6.95
CA GLY A 165 -27.78 0.88 6.15
C GLY A 165 -26.49 0.47 6.87
N THR A 166 -26.37 0.76 8.17
CA THR A 166 -25.28 0.38 9.07
C THR A 166 -25.89 -0.26 10.30
N LEU A 167 -25.35 -1.42 10.69
CA LEU A 167 -25.84 -2.14 11.85
C LEU A 167 -25.08 -1.65 13.10
N GLU A 168 -25.74 -0.82 13.92
CA GLU A 168 -25.17 -0.35 15.18
C GLU A 168 -25.19 -1.42 16.26
N VAL A 169 -24.01 -1.70 16.82
CA VAL A 169 -23.77 -2.77 17.79
C VAL A 169 -23.00 -2.25 19.00
N ARG A 170 -23.11 -2.95 20.13
CA ARG A 170 -22.33 -2.77 21.35
C ARG A 170 -21.57 -4.05 21.72
N GLY A 171 -20.61 -3.94 22.64
CA GLY A 171 -19.93 -5.09 23.22
C GLY A 171 -20.91 -6.10 23.80
N GLY A 172 -20.82 -7.37 23.39
CA GLY A 172 -21.71 -8.43 23.85
C GLY A 172 -23.14 -8.43 23.27
N ASP A 173 -23.46 -7.55 22.31
CA ASP A 173 -24.76 -7.58 21.62
C ASP A 173 -24.99 -8.92 20.89
N ARG A 174 -26.25 -9.26 20.64
CA ARG A 174 -26.62 -10.36 19.74
C ARG A 174 -27.32 -9.80 18.51
N ILE A 175 -26.83 -10.19 17.35
CA ILE A 175 -27.46 -9.95 16.05
C ILE A 175 -28.31 -11.17 15.72
N THR A 176 -29.62 -10.97 15.63
CA THR A 176 -30.58 -11.95 15.13
C THR A 176 -30.75 -11.75 13.63
N VAL A 177 -30.28 -12.72 12.85
CA VAL A 177 -30.46 -12.78 11.40
C VAL A 177 -31.73 -13.58 11.10
N THR A 178 -32.68 -12.97 10.40
CA THR A 178 -33.95 -13.59 9.99
C THR A 178 -34.04 -13.70 8.47
N TYR A 179 -34.08 -14.92 7.98
CA TYR A 179 -34.33 -15.28 6.59
C TYR A 179 -35.71 -15.95 6.46
N ILE A 180 -36.42 -15.71 5.35
CA ILE A 180 -37.70 -16.36 5.04
C ILE A 180 -37.46 -17.37 3.92
N ASP A 181 -37.49 -18.65 4.29
CA ASP A 181 -37.39 -19.82 3.42
C ASP A 181 -38.75 -20.03 2.75
N ALA A 182 -38.79 -19.83 1.43
CA ALA A 182 -40.03 -19.84 0.66
C ALA A 182 -40.63 -21.26 0.61
N GLN A 183 -39.78 -22.30 0.53
CA GLN A 183 -40.21 -23.69 0.41
C GLN A 183 -39.29 -24.65 1.17
N THR A 184 -39.78 -25.15 2.31
CA THR A 184 -38.97 -26.05 3.13
C THR A 184 -38.94 -27.48 2.57
N ALA A 185 -37.91 -28.25 2.95
CA ALA A 185 -37.85 -29.69 2.69
C ALA A 185 -39.04 -30.50 3.25
N GLN A 186 -39.83 -29.92 4.17
CA GLN A 186 -41.04 -30.51 4.76
C GLN A 186 -42.34 -30.08 4.04
N LYS A 187 -42.23 -29.32 2.95
CA LYS A 187 -43.33 -28.72 2.16
C LYS A 187 -44.12 -27.61 2.87
N ASP A 188 -43.53 -27.00 3.89
CA ASP A 188 -44.07 -25.77 4.48
C ASP A 188 -43.66 -24.57 3.62
N THR A 189 -44.48 -23.51 3.63
CA THR A 189 -44.21 -22.27 2.89
C THR A 189 -43.88 -21.12 3.82
N ASN A 190 -42.91 -20.29 3.47
CA ASN A 190 -42.51 -19.07 4.20
C ASN A 190 -42.04 -19.31 5.65
N ALA A 191 -41.23 -20.35 5.86
CA ALA A 191 -40.67 -20.64 7.17
C ALA A 191 -39.60 -19.61 7.56
N LYS A 192 -39.67 -19.07 8.77
CA LYS A 192 -38.62 -18.18 9.29
C LYS A 192 -37.44 -19.01 9.78
N ARG A 193 -36.25 -18.76 9.23
CA ARG A 193 -34.97 -19.26 9.71
C ARG A 193 -34.29 -18.15 10.50
N LEU A 194 -33.99 -18.41 11.76
CA LEU A 194 -33.29 -17.48 12.64
C LEU A 194 -31.90 -18.03 12.97
N LYS A 195 -30.91 -17.15 12.95
CA LYS A 195 -29.58 -17.43 13.46
C LYS A 195 -29.15 -16.26 14.34
N GLU A 196 -28.68 -16.55 15.55
CA GLU A 196 -28.07 -15.57 16.42
C GLU A 196 -26.56 -15.57 16.25
N VAL A 197 -25.98 -14.38 16.25
CA VAL A 197 -24.54 -14.12 16.22
C VAL A 197 -24.22 -13.11 17.32
N ILE A 198 -23.23 -13.39 18.14
CA ILE A 198 -22.76 -12.55 19.24
C ILE A 198 -21.80 -11.50 18.68
N VAL A 199 -21.78 -10.28 19.20
CA VAL A 199 -20.78 -9.28 18.87
C VAL A 199 -19.67 -9.37 19.90
N VAL A 200 -18.43 -9.52 19.44
CA VAL A 200 -17.22 -9.58 20.28
C VAL A 200 -16.21 -8.50 19.87
N GLY A 201 -15.32 -8.13 20.76
CA GLY A 201 -14.16 -7.29 20.50
C GLY A 201 -12.91 -8.16 20.52
N ASN A 202 -12.06 -8.10 19.50
CA ASN A 202 -10.71 -8.63 19.67
C ASN A 202 -9.92 -7.60 20.48
N GLY A 203 -9.79 -7.83 21.78
CA GLY A 203 -9.03 -6.96 22.66
C GLY A 203 -7.62 -6.72 22.13
N VAL A 204 -7.16 -5.47 22.12
CA VAL A 204 -5.80 -5.10 21.74
C VAL A 204 -5.15 -4.34 22.88
N ALA A 205 -4.05 -4.85 23.41
CA ALA A 205 -3.24 -4.18 24.42
C ALA A 205 -2.03 -3.48 23.79
N ARG A 206 -1.75 -2.24 24.19
CA ARG A 206 -0.62 -1.44 23.70
C ARG A 206 0.02 -0.63 24.82
N ILE A 207 1.35 -0.59 24.82
CA ILE A 207 2.13 0.43 25.50
C ILE A 207 2.47 1.49 24.45
N THR A 208 2.07 2.74 24.68
CA THR A 208 2.15 3.82 23.70
C THR A 208 2.99 4.99 24.19
N ASP A 209 3.26 5.93 23.28
CA ASP A 209 3.69 7.27 23.62
C ASP A 209 2.56 8.09 24.27
N GLY A 210 2.87 9.32 24.69
CA GLY A 210 1.91 10.22 25.34
C GLY A 210 0.73 10.64 24.46
N SER A 211 0.83 10.45 23.15
CA SER A 211 -0.27 10.71 22.21
C SER A 211 -1.23 9.53 22.04
N TYR A 212 -0.86 8.34 22.54
CA TYR A 212 -1.60 7.08 22.35
C TYR A 212 -1.72 6.63 20.88
N LEU A 213 -0.89 7.18 19.99
CA LEU A 213 -0.94 6.88 18.55
C LEU A 213 0.08 5.80 18.15
N HIS A 214 1.25 5.79 18.78
CA HIS A 214 2.35 4.90 18.40
C HIS A 214 2.73 3.97 19.54
N ASN A 215 3.06 2.72 19.20
CA ASN A 215 3.66 1.80 20.16
C ASN A 215 4.98 2.40 20.67
N LEU A 216 5.20 2.30 21.98
CA LEU A 216 6.36 2.86 22.64
C LEU A 216 7.61 2.01 22.34
N PRO A 217 8.60 2.52 21.59
CA PRO A 217 9.76 1.73 21.20
C PRO A 217 10.65 1.35 22.40
N ALA A 218 10.71 2.22 23.40
CA ALA A 218 11.37 1.95 24.67
C ALA A 218 10.73 2.78 25.80
N ALA A 219 10.61 2.18 26.98
CA ALA A 219 10.17 2.84 28.19
C ALA A 219 11.33 3.68 28.78
N VAL A 220 11.20 4.99 28.78
CA VAL A 220 12.19 5.88 29.39
C VAL A 220 11.97 5.95 30.89
N LEU A 221 12.99 5.60 31.66
CA LEU A 221 12.96 5.69 33.12
C LEU A 221 12.65 7.14 33.58
N GLY A 222 11.72 7.30 34.51
CA GLY A 222 11.29 8.61 35.03
C GLY A 222 10.20 9.29 34.19
N LYS A 223 9.79 8.71 33.06
CA LYS A 223 8.64 9.16 32.26
C LYS A 223 7.38 8.35 32.57
N GLN A 224 6.23 8.83 32.11
CA GLN A 224 4.99 8.08 32.17
C GLN A 224 4.95 7.01 31.08
N LEU A 225 4.45 5.83 31.44
CA LEU A 225 4.02 4.80 30.53
C LEU A 225 2.54 5.01 30.23
N HIS A 226 2.23 5.14 28.95
CA HIS A 226 0.87 5.29 28.48
C HIS A 226 0.39 3.91 28.04
N LEU A 227 -0.65 3.40 28.70
CA LEU A 227 -1.22 2.09 28.48
C LEU A 227 -2.56 2.28 27.79
N GLN A 228 -2.80 1.54 26.73
CA GLN A 228 -4.10 1.49 26.05
C GLN A 228 -4.54 0.05 25.90
N VAL A 229 -5.80 -0.20 26.17
CA VAL A 229 -6.49 -1.41 25.71
C VAL A 229 -7.68 -0.95 24.90
N THR A 230 -7.83 -1.52 23.71
CA THR A 230 -9.03 -1.32 22.89
C THR A 230 -9.78 -2.64 22.88
N ASP A 231 -10.95 -2.65 23.49
CA ASP A 231 -11.83 -3.81 23.53
C ASP A 231 -13.29 -3.32 23.52
N ALA A 232 -14.05 -3.78 22.53
CA ALA A 232 -15.45 -3.40 22.38
C ALA A 232 -16.34 -4.03 23.46
N ASP A 233 -15.93 -5.17 24.03
CA ASP A 233 -16.78 -5.98 24.94
C ASP A 233 -16.98 -5.37 26.31
N HIS A 234 -16.19 -4.34 26.62
CA HIS A 234 -16.26 -3.62 27.88
C HIS A 234 -16.99 -2.27 27.80
N ASP A 235 -17.49 -1.84 26.62
CA ASP A 235 -18.44 -0.71 26.49
C ASP A 235 -19.87 -1.21 26.71
N THR A 236 -20.21 -1.44 27.99
CA THR A 236 -21.46 -2.07 28.45
C THR A 236 -22.46 -1.06 29.00
N THR A 237 -22.01 0.14 29.40
CA THR A 237 -22.88 1.19 29.94
C THR A 237 -22.94 2.43 29.05
N ASN A 238 -23.83 3.37 29.39
CA ASN A 238 -23.87 4.66 28.69
C ASN A 238 -22.85 5.66 29.26
N GLY A 239 -22.12 5.30 30.32
CA GLY A 239 -21.06 6.09 30.95
C GLY A 239 -19.68 5.47 30.70
N ALA A 240 -18.62 6.13 31.17
CA ALA A 240 -17.26 5.62 30.99
C ALA A 240 -17.01 4.35 31.82
N ASP A 241 -16.74 3.23 31.14
CA ASP A 241 -16.47 1.95 31.76
C ASP A 241 -14.99 1.79 32.17
N GLN A 242 -14.69 0.72 32.90
CA GLN A 242 -13.33 0.41 33.38
C GLN A 242 -12.96 -1.04 33.08
N ILE A 243 -11.67 -1.28 32.85
CA ILE A 243 -11.11 -2.63 32.69
C ILE A 243 -9.90 -2.84 33.59
N GLN A 244 -9.62 -4.11 33.90
CA GLN A 244 -8.43 -4.53 34.62
C GLN A 244 -7.39 -5.11 33.67
N ALA A 245 -6.14 -4.70 33.82
CA ALA A 245 -4.98 -5.29 33.16
C ALA A 245 -3.83 -5.44 34.17
N THR A 246 -2.75 -6.10 33.76
CA THR A 246 -1.55 -6.26 34.60
C THR A 246 -0.32 -5.78 33.85
N VAL A 247 0.50 -4.95 34.49
CA VAL A 247 1.82 -4.60 33.99
C VAL A 247 2.86 -5.47 34.68
N GLN A 248 3.59 -6.27 33.90
CA GLN A 248 4.64 -7.15 34.35
C GLN A 248 6.01 -6.58 33.97
N VAL A 249 7.01 -6.81 34.82
CA VAL A 249 8.40 -6.41 34.57
C VAL A 249 9.29 -7.64 34.62
N PHE A 250 10.13 -7.81 33.59
CA PHE A 250 10.99 -8.96 33.40
C PHE A 250 12.47 -8.54 33.32
N ARG A 251 13.35 -9.44 33.77
CA ARG A 251 14.79 -9.39 33.48
C ARG A 251 15.22 -10.66 32.76
N ARG A 252 16.37 -10.62 32.09
CA ARG A 252 16.98 -11.85 31.57
C ARG A 252 17.50 -12.72 32.71
N LYS A 253 17.31 -14.03 32.62
CA LYS A 253 17.97 -15.01 33.49
C LYS A 253 19.48 -14.99 33.24
N THR A 254 20.27 -15.26 34.27
CA THR A 254 21.71 -15.48 34.12
C THR A 254 21.97 -16.86 33.52
N PRO A 255 23.15 -17.10 32.92
CA PRO A 255 23.53 -18.44 32.45
C PRO A 255 23.40 -19.51 33.55
N ASP A 256 23.81 -19.18 34.77
CA ASP A 256 23.71 -20.09 35.92
C ASP A 256 22.25 -20.43 36.30
N GLU A 257 21.33 -19.46 36.20
CA GLU A 257 19.90 -19.68 36.45
C GLU A 257 19.29 -20.60 35.39
N ILE A 258 19.69 -20.41 34.12
CA ILE A 258 19.26 -21.27 33.00
C ILE A 258 19.81 -22.69 33.18
N ASP A 259 21.10 -22.82 33.53
CA ASP A 259 21.74 -24.12 33.73
C ASP A 259 21.15 -24.87 34.95
N ALA A 260 20.76 -24.15 36.01
CA ALA A 260 20.09 -24.74 37.17
C ALA A 260 18.66 -25.21 36.86
N GLU A 261 17.91 -24.44 36.07
CA GLU A 261 16.55 -24.81 35.63
C GLU A 261 16.58 -25.98 34.65
N LEU A 262 17.58 -26.00 33.76
CA LEU A 262 17.87 -27.12 32.87
C LEU A 262 18.14 -28.40 33.66
N ALA A 263 19.07 -28.34 34.61
CA ALA A 263 19.43 -29.48 35.44
C ALA A 263 18.21 -30.03 36.21
N LYS A 264 17.34 -29.13 36.70
CA LYS A 264 16.13 -29.50 37.43
C LYS A 264 15.06 -30.10 36.51
N GLY A 265 14.84 -29.53 35.33
CA GLY A 265 13.87 -30.04 34.35
C GLY A 265 14.27 -31.41 33.80
N VAL A 266 15.56 -31.64 33.57
CA VAL A 266 16.10 -32.96 33.18
C VAL A 266 15.98 -33.96 34.34
N ALA A 267 16.30 -33.56 35.58
CA ALA A 267 16.19 -34.44 36.74
C ALA A 267 14.73 -34.84 37.07
N ASN A 268 13.76 -33.97 36.76
CA ASN A 268 12.34 -34.22 36.99
C ASN A 268 11.65 -34.93 35.81
N GLY A 269 12.35 -35.14 34.69
CA GLY A 269 11.77 -35.72 33.46
C GLY A 269 10.82 -34.79 32.72
N GLU A 270 10.89 -33.48 32.97
CA GLU A 270 10.07 -32.45 32.31
C GLU A 270 10.71 -31.96 31.00
N LEU A 271 12.02 -32.14 30.83
CA LEU A 271 12.78 -31.78 29.64
C LEU A 271 13.46 -33.02 29.06
N GLU A 272 13.13 -33.36 27.81
CA GLU A 272 13.74 -34.45 27.05
C GLU A 272 14.29 -33.92 25.72
N GLU A 273 15.35 -34.55 25.20
CA GLU A 273 15.90 -34.20 23.90
C GLU A 273 14.87 -34.53 22.81
N GLY A 274 14.49 -33.51 22.03
CA GLY A 274 13.54 -33.69 20.94
C GLY A 274 14.08 -34.62 19.85
N PRO A 275 13.20 -35.25 19.04
CA PRO A 275 13.58 -36.23 18.02
C PRO A 275 14.55 -35.71 16.93
N ASP A 276 14.70 -34.39 16.80
CA ASP A 276 15.54 -33.73 15.80
C ASP A 276 16.79 -33.03 16.38
N GLY A 277 17.16 -33.31 17.64
CA GLY A 277 18.35 -32.73 18.27
C GLY A 277 18.23 -31.25 18.64
N GLU A 278 17.02 -30.79 18.99
CA GLU A 278 16.81 -29.45 19.55
C GLU A 278 17.58 -29.28 20.87
N ASP A 279 18.35 -28.20 20.98
CA ASP A 279 19.11 -27.86 22.18
C ASP A 279 18.14 -27.66 23.37
N LEU A 280 18.30 -28.45 24.43
CA LEU A 280 17.46 -28.38 25.63
C LEU A 280 17.42 -26.97 26.24
N LYS A 281 18.47 -26.16 26.06
CA LYS A 281 18.49 -24.75 26.52
C LYS A 281 17.45 -23.87 25.81
N SER A 282 17.05 -24.23 24.59
CA SER A 282 16.04 -23.49 23.84
C SER A 282 14.62 -23.66 24.38
N GLN A 283 14.39 -24.68 25.22
CA GLN A 283 13.10 -24.96 25.87
C GLN A 283 12.88 -24.16 27.17
N ILE A 284 13.89 -23.42 27.65
CA ILE A 284 13.81 -22.64 28.89
C ILE A 284 13.42 -21.18 28.59
N GLU A 285 12.38 -20.69 29.26
CA GLU A 285 11.96 -19.28 29.16
C GLU A 285 13.09 -18.35 29.62
N PRO A 286 13.66 -17.51 28.73
CA PRO A 286 14.85 -16.71 29.03
C PRO A 286 14.56 -15.50 29.93
N LEU A 287 13.28 -15.17 30.15
CA LEU A 287 12.85 -14.04 30.96
C LEU A 287 12.34 -14.50 32.32
N LEU A 288 12.83 -13.86 33.38
CA LEU A 288 12.32 -14.02 34.73
C LEU A 288 11.42 -12.84 35.09
N MET A 289 10.18 -13.11 35.48
CA MET A 289 9.27 -12.08 35.99
C MET A 289 9.76 -11.60 37.35
N VAL A 290 10.01 -10.30 37.45
CA VAL A 290 10.48 -9.64 38.67
C VAL A 290 9.32 -8.98 39.41
N ARG A 291 8.28 -8.56 38.69
CA ARG A 291 7.15 -7.82 39.25
C ARG A 291 5.89 -7.97 38.40
N ALA A 292 4.73 -7.86 39.06
CA ALA A 292 3.43 -7.72 38.43
C ALA A 292 2.62 -6.67 39.21
N VAL A 293 2.07 -5.68 38.50
CA VAL A 293 1.28 -4.58 39.08
C VAL A 293 -0.08 -4.57 38.39
N PRO A 294 -1.19 -4.84 39.11
CA PRO A 294 -2.53 -4.69 38.54
C PRO A 294 -2.82 -3.21 38.28
N VAL A 295 -3.47 -2.93 37.16
CA VAL A 295 -3.82 -1.57 36.73
C VAL A 295 -5.25 -1.53 36.24
N THR A 296 -5.93 -0.41 36.53
CA THR A 296 -7.30 -0.16 36.08
C THR A 296 -7.29 0.95 35.02
N LEU A 297 -7.69 0.62 33.80
CA LEU A 297 -7.79 1.56 32.69
C LEU A 297 -9.23 2.09 32.61
N HIS A 298 -9.36 3.35 32.20
CA HIS A 298 -10.65 4.03 32.13
C HIS A 298 -10.99 4.37 30.69
N GLU A 299 -12.23 4.13 30.30
CA GLU A 299 -12.74 4.49 28.98
C GLU A 299 -12.62 5.99 28.72
N GLN A 300 -12.35 6.36 27.47
CA GLN A 300 -12.17 7.75 27.03
C GLN A 300 -13.21 8.12 25.96
N GLU A 301 -13.08 9.30 25.32
CA GLU A 301 -14.03 9.80 24.32
C GLU A 301 -14.35 8.82 23.17
N GLN A 302 -13.39 7.95 22.82
CA GLN A 302 -13.62 6.86 21.88
C GLN A 302 -14.09 5.61 22.63
N ARG A 303 -15.35 5.22 22.41
CA ARG A 303 -15.97 4.01 22.97
C ARG A 303 -15.12 2.75 22.73
N GLY A 304 -15.06 1.88 23.73
CA GLY A 304 -14.24 0.67 23.73
C GLY A 304 -12.74 0.92 23.81
N THR A 305 -12.29 2.15 24.08
CA THR A 305 -10.86 2.49 24.25
C THR A 305 -10.57 2.94 25.67
N PHE A 306 -9.80 2.13 26.39
CA PHE A 306 -9.43 2.31 27.79
C PHE A 306 -7.98 2.76 27.90
N ARG A 307 -7.72 3.82 28.67
CA ARG A 307 -6.38 4.40 28.82
C ARG A 307 -5.99 4.59 30.28
N LEU A 308 -4.69 4.50 30.53
CA LEU A 308 -4.04 4.87 31.78
C LEU A 308 -2.67 5.48 31.48
N ALA A 309 -2.26 6.46 32.27
CA ALA A 309 -0.88 6.94 32.31
C ALA A 309 -0.28 6.65 33.69
N ILE A 310 0.75 5.82 33.75
CA ILE A 310 1.38 5.39 35.01
C ILE A 310 2.87 5.78 35.03
N PRO A 311 3.39 6.40 36.10
CA PRO A 311 4.79 6.78 36.16
C PRO A 311 5.70 5.55 36.34
N LEU A 312 6.75 5.44 35.51
CA LEU A 312 7.82 4.45 35.66
C LEU A 312 8.95 5.03 36.50
N ARG A 313 9.18 4.52 37.72
CA ARG A 313 10.17 5.07 38.66
C ARG A 313 11.23 4.06 39.08
N LEU A 314 12.35 4.58 39.59
CA LEU A 314 13.38 3.77 40.27
C LEU A 314 13.03 3.73 41.77
N SER A 315 12.36 2.68 42.25
CA SER A 315 11.97 2.53 43.67
C SER A 315 11.61 1.08 44.05
N THR A 316 11.49 0.81 45.34
CA THR A 316 11.08 -0.48 45.95
C THR A 316 9.64 -0.47 46.48
N ALA A 317 8.89 0.62 46.34
CA ALA A 317 7.51 0.70 46.82
C ALA A 317 6.58 -0.30 46.08
N ALA A 318 5.78 -1.06 46.83
CA ALA A 318 4.98 -2.19 46.30
C ALA A 318 3.85 -1.78 45.34
N ASN A 319 3.34 -0.54 45.42
CA ASN A 319 2.16 -0.09 44.66
C ASN A 319 2.49 0.87 43.50
N ILE A 320 3.76 0.99 43.11
CA ILE A 320 4.20 1.85 42.01
C ILE A 320 4.93 0.99 40.99
N LEU A 321 4.71 1.25 39.70
CA LEU A 321 5.45 0.58 38.64
C LEU A 321 6.91 1.03 38.65
N THR A 322 7.80 0.08 38.94
CA THR A 322 9.24 0.32 39.00
C THR A 322 10.00 -0.66 38.13
N GLY A 323 11.14 -0.22 37.60
CA GLY A 323 12.00 -1.04 36.75
C GLY A 323 13.36 -0.41 36.54
N GLU A 324 14.28 -1.21 36.01
CA GLU A 324 15.69 -0.85 35.80
C GLU A 324 16.05 -0.87 34.31
N PRO A 325 17.04 -0.08 33.87
CA PRO A 325 17.53 -0.14 32.49
C PRO A 325 17.91 -1.57 32.08
N GLY A 326 17.45 -2.00 30.91
CA GLY A 326 17.67 -3.37 30.41
C GLY A 326 16.53 -4.34 30.67
N GLN A 327 15.64 -4.05 31.63
CA GLN A 327 14.44 -4.85 31.89
C GLN A 327 13.36 -4.64 30.81
N ILE A 328 12.40 -5.56 30.73
CA ILE A 328 11.28 -5.52 29.78
C ILE A 328 10.00 -5.27 30.56
N VAL A 329 9.20 -4.30 30.13
CA VAL A 329 7.84 -4.07 30.63
C VAL A 329 6.87 -4.71 29.66
N ARG A 330 5.94 -5.52 30.18
CA ARG A 330 4.89 -6.19 29.44
C ARG A 330 3.53 -5.77 30.00
N LEU A 331 2.70 -5.13 29.20
CA LEU A 331 1.27 -5.01 29.49
C LEU A 331 0.61 -6.35 29.14
N VAL A 332 -0.20 -6.88 30.05
CA VAL A 332 -0.96 -8.12 29.90
C VAL A 332 -2.43 -7.81 30.16
N TYR A 333 -3.25 -8.06 29.16
CA TYR A 333 -4.70 -7.94 29.23
C TYR A 333 -5.33 -9.30 28.94
N ARG A 334 -6.36 -9.63 29.73
CA ARG A 334 -7.07 -10.90 29.64
C ARG A 334 -8.40 -10.62 28.92
N ASP A 335 -8.51 -11.18 27.73
CA ASP A 335 -9.64 -11.02 26.83
C ASP A 335 -10.49 -12.31 26.92
N ASP A 336 -11.54 -12.26 27.73
CA ASP A 336 -12.44 -13.40 27.95
C ASP A 336 -13.52 -13.54 26.85
N GLN A 337 -13.74 -12.49 26.05
CA GLN A 337 -14.71 -12.46 24.97
C GLN A 337 -14.00 -12.10 23.66
N ASN A 338 -13.63 -13.11 22.87
CA ASN A 338 -12.92 -12.91 21.61
C ASN A 338 -13.46 -13.83 20.51
N LEU A 339 -12.94 -13.70 19.29
CA LEU A 339 -13.32 -14.56 18.16
C LEU A 339 -12.91 -16.03 18.34
N GLY A 340 -11.89 -16.33 19.15
CA GLY A 340 -11.44 -17.70 19.37
C GLY A 340 -12.16 -18.44 20.50
N GLU A 341 -11.66 -19.64 20.79
CA GLU A 341 -12.13 -20.48 21.90
C GLU A 341 -11.35 -20.17 23.19
N GLY A 342 -12.08 -19.85 24.25
CA GLY A 342 -11.51 -19.56 25.57
C GLY A 342 -10.93 -18.15 25.70
N THR A 343 -10.28 -17.91 26.83
CA THR A 343 -9.64 -16.64 27.17
C THR A 343 -8.37 -16.44 26.36
N MET A 344 -8.25 -15.32 25.64
CA MET A 344 -7.01 -14.88 25.01
C MET A 344 -6.22 -13.94 25.93
N ILE A 345 -4.90 -14.05 25.91
CA ILE A 345 -4.01 -13.12 26.60
C ILE A 345 -3.39 -12.18 25.58
N ARG A 346 -3.68 -10.88 25.71
CA ARG A 346 -3.17 -9.82 24.85
C ARG A 346 -1.98 -9.17 25.53
N THR A 347 -0.85 -9.12 24.85
CA THR A 347 0.37 -8.57 25.42
C THR A 347 0.98 -7.47 24.55
N SER A 348 1.66 -6.52 25.18
CA SER A 348 2.50 -5.54 24.52
C SER A 348 3.74 -5.30 25.35
N GLU A 349 4.91 -5.31 24.71
CA GLU A 349 6.21 -5.27 25.39
C GLU A 349 7.06 -4.10 24.94
N THR A 350 7.87 -3.57 25.86
CA THR A 350 8.89 -2.57 25.56
C THR A 350 10.06 -2.66 26.54
N LYS A 351 11.25 -2.26 26.10
CA LYS A 351 12.47 -2.32 26.93
C LYS A 351 12.65 -1.01 27.72
N ILE A 352 13.07 -1.11 28.98
CA ILE A 352 13.43 0.05 29.80
C ILE A 352 14.82 0.54 29.40
N ILE A 353 14.95 1.83 29.15
CA ILE A 353 16.21 2.50 28.82
C ILE A 353 16.46 3.72 29.70
N GLU A 354 17.72 4.15 29.72
CA GLU A 354 18.19 5.38 30.35
C GLU A 354 18.42 6.46 29.27
N GLY A 355 17.89 7.67 29.45
CA GLY A 355 18.08 8.81 28.53
C GLY A 355 16.95 9.07 27.52
N ASN A 356 17.20 9.96 26.55
CA ASN A 356 16.24 10.30 25.48
C ASN A 356 16.42 9.39 24.25
N LEU A 357 15.30 8.96 23.67
CA LEU A 357 15.27 8.20 22.40
C LEU A 357 15.76 9.08 21.25
N GLY A 358 16.98 8.82 20.75
CA GLY A 358 17.38 9.18 19.39
C GLY A 358 16.77 8.19 18.39
N GLU A 359 16.49 8.67 17.17
CA GLU A 359 15.82 7.90 16.11
C GLU A 359 16.58 6.61 15.75
N VAL A 360 16.11 5.48 16.26
CA VAL A 360 16.51 4.15 15.76
C VAL A 360 15.24 3.38 15.44
N ARG A 361 14.99 3.15 14.14
CA ARG A 361 13.96 2.25 13.62
C ARG A 361 14.61 0.93 13.25
N VAL A 362 14.13 -0.16 13.84
CA VAL A 362 14.22 -1.51 13.27
C VAL A 362 12.80 -2.04 13.24
N THR A 363 12.22 -2.18 12.06
CA THR A 363 10.89 -2.79 11.89
C THR A 363 11.08 -4.20 11.38
N ARG A 364 10.85 -5.18 12.26
CA ARG A 364 10.41 -6.51 11.84
C ARG A 364 8.91 -6.39 11.68
N THR A 365 8.41 -6.47 10.44
CA THR A 365 6.99 -6.24 10.14
C THR A 365 6.20 -7.51 10.45
N GLU A 366 5.54 -7.55 11.61
CA GLU A 366 4.35 -8.39 11.76
C GLU A 366 3.22 -7.66 11.04
N ILE A 367 2.70 -8.26 9.96
CA ILE A 367 1.59 -7.71 9.19
C ILE A 367 0.32 -8.05 9.97
N SER A 368 -0.38 -7.04 10.47
CA SER A 368 -1.71 -7.24 11.07
C SER A 368 -2.79 -7.33 9.99
N ASP A 369 -3.88 -8.06 10.25
CA ASP A 369 -5.05 -8.13 9.35
C ASP A 369 -5.62 -6.75 9.01
N GLU A 370 -5.51 -5.78 9.93
CA GLU A 370 -5.94 -4.40 9.68
C GLU A 370 -5.05 -3.69 8.66
N GLU A 371 -3.72 -3.84 8.77
CA GLU A 371 -2.78 -3.27 7.80
C GLU A 371 -2.95 -3.93 6.42
N LEU A 372 -3.14 -5.25 6.38
CA LEU A 372 -3.44 -5.99 5.14
C LEU A 372 -4.75 -5.51 4.51
N ARG A 373 -5.79 -5.30 5.31
CA ARG A 373 -7.07 -4.74 4.84
C ARG A 373 -6.88 -3.35 4.24
N LEU A 374 -6.12 -2.47 4.87
CA LEU A 374 -5.87 -1.11 4.38
C LEU A 374 -5.05 -1.12 3.09
N LYS A 375 -4.03 -1.97 2.99
CA LYS A 375 -3.27 -2.18 1.75
C LYS A 375 -4.14 -2.70 0.62
N THR A 376 -5.04 -3.65 0.91
CA THR A 376 -6.01 -4.20 -0.05
C THR A 376 -6.93 -3.10 -0.58
N LYS A 377 -7.49 -2.27 0.31
CA LYS A 377 -8.34 -1.14 -0.10
C LYS A 377 -7.57 -0.15 -0.96
N LEU A 378 -6.32 0.18 -0.59
CA LEU A 378 -5.49 1.11 -1.37
C LEU A 378 -5.20 0.56 -2.77
N GLN A 379 -4.95 -0.74 -2.87
CA GLN A 379 -4.77 -1.41 -4.15
C GLN A 379 -6.05 -1.44 -4.98
N THR A 380 -7.21 -1.61 -4.34
CA THR A 380 -8.53 -1.54 -4.98
C THR A 380 -8.78 -0.15 -5.56
N ALA A 381 -8.52 0.91 -4.80
CA ALA A 381 -8.60 2.28 -5.29
C ALA A 381 -7.66 2.53 -6.48
N SER A 382 -6.45 1.97 -6.44
CA SER A 382 -5.50 2.01 -7.55
C SER A 382 -6.08 1.35 -8.81
N ALA A 383 -6.67 0.16 -8.68
CA ALA A 383 -7.27 -0.58 -9.79
C ALA A 383 -8.48 0.16 -10.38
N LEU A 384 -9.35 0.71 -9.53
CA LEU A 384 -10.50 1.52 -9.95
C LEU A 384 -10.05 2.77 -10.73
N THR A 385 -8.96 3.40 -10.30
CA THR A 385 -8.38 4.56 -10.99
C THR A 385 -7.92 4.19 -12.40
N GLU A 386 -7.23 3.06 -12.58
CA GLU A 386 -6.80 2.63 -13.92
C GLU A 386 -7.96 2.22 -14.83
N VAL A 387 -9.00 1.58 -14.29
CA VAL A 387 -10.24 1.34 -15.06
C VAL A 387 -10.87 2.66 -15.51
N GLY A 388 -10.88 3.67 -14.63
CA GLY A 388 -11.32 5.01 -14.97
C GLY A 388 -10.48 5.65 -16.07
N ASN A 389 -9.15 5.52 -16.00
CA ASN A 389 -8.22 6.01 -17.02
C ASN A 389 -8.49 5.40 -18.38
N HIS A 390 -8.66 4.08 -18.47
CA HIS A 390 -9.02 3.42 -19.72
C HIS A 390 -10.36 3.91 -20.27
N TYR A 391 -11.39 4.04 -19.43
CA TYR A 391 -12.65 4.61 -19.88
C TYR A 391 -12.47 6.02 -20.45
N LYS A 392 -11.66 6.86 -19.81
CA LYS A 392 -11.37 8.21 -20.26
C LYS A 392 -10.62 8.22 -21.60
N GLU A 393 -9.66 7.31 -21.80
CA GLU A 393 -8.93 7.13 -23.07
C GLU A 393 -9.88 6.75 -24.23
N PHE A 394 -10.89 5.92 -23.96
CA PHE A 394 -11.94 5.59 -24.93
C PHE A 394 -13.05 6.64 -25.06
N GLY A 395 -12.91 7.80 -24.41
CA GLY A 395 -13.89 8.90 -24.44
C GLY A 395 -15.16 8.67 -23.58
N LEU A 396 -15.18 7.62 -22.75
CA LEU A 396 -16.30 7.25 -21.87
C LEU A 396 -16.24 8.03 -20.55
N ASN A 397 -16.28 9.36 -20.62
CA ASN A 397 -16.01 10.25 -19.49
C ASN A 397 -16.95 10.04 -18.29
N GLU A 398 -18.24 9.74 -18.49
CA GLU A 398 -19.17 9.48 -17.39
C GLU A 398 -18.80 8.21 -16.60
N LYS A 399 -18.47 7.13 -17.32
CA LYS A 399 -18.02 5.87 -16.71
C LYS A 399 -16.68 6.04 -16.01
N ALA A 400 -15.77 6.82 -16.60
CA ALA A 400 -14.50 7.17 -15.98
C ALA A 400 -14.73 7.91 -14.65
N ASN A 401 -15.57 8.95 -14.65
CA ASN A 401 -15.90 9.73 -13.46
C ASN A 401 -16.53 8.88 -12.35
N TYR A 402 -17.41 7.93 -12.71
CA TYR A 402 -17.98 6.99 -11.75
C TYR A 402 -16.88 6.13 -11.09
N LYS A 403 -15.95 5.59 -11.87
CA LYS A 403 -14.82 4.80 -11.35
C LYS A 403 -13.84 5.62 -10.51
N TYR A 404 -13.60 6.88 -10.87
CA TYR A 404 -12.81 7.78 -10.04
C TYR A 404 -13.50 8.12 -8.72
N ALA A 405 -14.83 8.28 -8.71
CA ALA A 405 -15.58 8.49 -7.48
C ALA A 405 -15.49 7.27 -6.55
N GLU A 406 -15.68 6.05 -7.07
CA GLU A 406 -15.50 4.82 -6.28
C GLU A 406 -14.07 4.71 -5.73
N ALA A 407 -13.04 5.03 -6.54
CA ALA A 407 -11.66 5.04 -6.07
C ALA A 407 -11.42 6.09 -4.96
N LEU A 408 -12.02 7.27 -5.11
CA LEU A 408 -11.89 8.37 -4.16
C LEU A 408 -12.53 8.02 -2.82
N ASP A 409 -13.75 7.48 -2.82
CA ASP A 409 -14.46 7.09 -1.60
C ASP A 409 -13.64 6.07 -0.79
N VAL A 410 -13.05 5.09 -1.49
CA VAL A 410 -12.16 4.10 -0.87
C VAL A 410 -10.90 4.77 -0.29
N CYS A 411 -10.26 5.68 -1.04
CA CYS A 411 -9.07 6.39 -0.56
C CYS A 411 -9.35 7.34 0.62
N GLU A 412 -10.51 8.01 0.65
CA GLU A 412 -10.90 8.88 1.76
C GLU A 412 -11.16 8.09 3.04
N GLU A 413 -11.77 6.91 2.92
CA GLU A 413 -11.94 5.99 4.05
C GLU A 413 -10.58 5.55 4.62
N ILE A 414 -9.64 5.19 3.74
CA ILE A 414 -8.28 4.80 4.14
C ILE A 414 -7.55 5.97 4.78
N LEU A 415 -7.69 7.19 4.25
CA LEU A 415 -6.91 8.36 4.67
C LEU A 415 -7.02 8.63 6.18
N VAL A 416 -8.21 8.46 6.77
CA VAL A 416 -8.42 8.67 8.21
C VAL A 416 -7.58 7.70 9.04
N GLN A 417 -7.54 6.43 8.64
CA GLN A 417 -6.78 5.38 9.32
C GLN A 417 -5.29 5.49 9.01
N ALA A 418 -4.94 5.74 7.75
CA ALA A 418 -3.57 5.92 7.29
C ALA A 418 -2.90 7.12 7.99
N LYS A 419 -3.63 8.20 8.29
CA LYS A 419 -3.09 9.32 9.09
C LYS A 419 -2.73 8.92 10.52
N LYS A 420 -3.47 7.98 11.11
CA LYS A 420 -3.19 7.45 12.46
C LYS A 420 -1.97 6.50 12.42
N VAL A 421 -1.89 5.66 11.39
CA VAL A 421 -0.79 4.68 11.21
C VAL A 421 0.51 5.37 10.79
N GLY A 422 0.42 6.38 9.93
CA GLY A 422 1.56 7.07 9.34
C GLY A 422 2.40 6.20 8.40
N GLY A 423 3.64 6.63 8.18
CA GLY A 423 4.64 5.87 7.42
C GLY A 423 4.24 5.58 5.97
N LYS A 424 4.62 4.40 5.48
CA LYS A 424 4.47 4.01 4.06
C LYS A 424 3.02 3.96 3.60
N LEU A 425 2.08 3.57 4.47
CA LEU A 425 0.67 3.51 4.10
C LEU A 425 0.09 4.92 3.84
N LEU A 426 0.43 5.90 4.70
CA LEU A 426 0.01 7.29 4.52
C LEU A 426 0.65 7.90 3.26
N GLU A 427 1.95 7.69 3.07
CA GLU A 427 2.68 8.10 1.87
C GLU A 427 1.98 7.59 0.60
N GLN A 428 1.72 6.29 0.51
CA GLN A 428 1.06 5.68 -0.65
C GLN A 428 -0.39 6.15 -0.82
N THR A 429 -1.08 6.45 0.29
CA THR A 429 -2.45 7.02 0.24
C THR A 429 -2.44 8.44 -0.32
N TYR A 430 -1.46 9.28 0.06
CA TYR A 430 -1.28 10.61 -0.53
C TYR A 430 -0.97 10.53 -2.03
N VAL A 431 -0.10 9.61 -2.43
CA VAL A 431 0.22 9.37 -3.85
C VAL A 431 -1.04 8.98 -4.62
N GLN A 432 -1.86 8.06 -4.09
CA GLN A 432 -3.06 7.64 -4.79
C GLN A 432 -4.13 8.72 -4.87
N LEU A 433 -4.40 9.45 -3.78
CA LEU A 433 -5.33 10.58 -3.82
C LEU A 433 -4.90 11.63 -4.83
N TRP A 434 -3.61 11.95 -4.87
CA TRP A 434 -3.05 12.85 -5.87
C TRP A 434 -3.30 12.36 -7.31
N ARG A 435 -3.06 11.08 -7.61
CA ARG A 435 -3.30 10.47 -8.93
C ARG A 435 -4.77 10.47 -9.31
N ILE A 436 -5.67 10.11 -8.39
CA ILE A 436 -7.12 10.16 -8.60
C ILE A 436 -7.56 11.58 -8.95
N TYR A 437 -7.16 12.57 -8.16
CA TYR A 437 -7.52 13.97 -8.42
C TYR A 437 -6.98 14.48 -9.75
N PHE A 438 -5.78 14.05 -10.14
CA PHE A 438 -5.22 14.39 -11.45
C PHE A 438 -6.03 13.75 -12.59
N ALA A 439 -6.40 12.48 -12.47
CA ALA A 439 -7.23 11.78 -13.44
C ALA A 439 -8.62 12.44 -13.60
N MET A 440 -9.17 13.01 -12.51
CA MET A 440 -10.40 13.79 -12.50
C MET A 440 -10.25 15.25 -13.00
N ASP A 441 -9.05 15.69 -13.40
CA ASP A 441 -8.73 17.10 -13.73
C ASP A 441 -8.99 18.09 -12.56
N LYS A 442 -9.06 17.59 -11.32
CA LYS A 442 -9.19 18.39 -10.09
C LYS A 442 -7.81 18.85 -9.61
N LEU A 443 -7.15 19.67 -10.42
CA LEU A 443 -5.73 20.00 -10.28
C LEU A 443 -5.37 20.64 -8.93
N ASP A 444 -6.22 21.49 -8.34
CA ASP A 444 -5.92 22.12 -7.06
C ASP A 444 -5.89 21.12 -5.89
N LEU A 445 -6.78 20.12 -5.91
CA LEU A 445 -6.78 19.03 -4.92
C LEU A 445 -5.57 18.11 -5.13
N ALA A 446 -5.24 17.80 -6.38
CA ALA A 446 -4.05 17.04 -6.74
C ALA A 446 -2.77 17.73 -6.23
N LEU A 447 -2.62 19.03 -6.48
CA LEU A 447 -1.51 19.84 -5.95
C LEU A 447 -1.49 19.85 -4.42
N GLY A 448 -2.66 19.91 -3.76
CA GLY A 448 -2.77 19.85 -2.31
C GLY A 448 -2.20 18.56 -1.72
N MET A 449 -2.54 17.41 -2.30
CA MET A 449 -2.03 16.10 -1.86
C MET A 449 -0.56 15.93 -2.16
N SER A 450 -0.11 16.36 -3.33
CA SER A 450 1.30 16.38 -3.72
C SER A 450 2.13 17.21 -2.73
N ARG A 451 1.68 18.41 -2.33
CA ARG A 451 2.38 19.23 -1.32
C ARG A 451 2.46 18.55 0.04
N ARG A 452 1.42 17.83 0.47
CA ARG A 452 1.46 17.05 1.72
C ARG A 452 2.53 15.96 1.65
N LEU A 453 2.61 15.25 0.52
CA LEU A 453 3.67 14.26 0.29
C LEU A 453 5.06 14.89 0.42
N LEU A 454 5.33 16.02 -0.24
CA LEU A 454 6.63 16.71 -0.13
C LEU A 454 6.97 17.15 1.30
N ASN A 455 5.97 17.63 2.05
CA ASN A 455 6.18 18.17 3.40
C ASN A 455 6.38 17.07 4.44
N GLU A 456 5.60 15.99 4.35
CA GLU A 456 5.58 14.91 5.35
C GLU A 456 6.54 13.76 4.99
N PHE A 457 6.83 13.56 3.71
CA PHE A 457 7.69 12.49 3.19
C PHE A 457 8.72 13.00 2.17
N PRO A 458 9.65 13.89 2.58
CA PRO A 458 10.61 14.52 1.66
C PRO A 458 11.60 13.54 1.02
N SER A 459 11.76 12.33 1.58
CA SER A 459 12.61 11.25 1.05
C SER A 459 11.84 10.21 0.24
N SER A 460 10.53 10.41 0.01
CA SER A 460 9.71 9.49 -0.77
C SER A 460 10.22 9.37 -2.21
N SER A 461 10.19 8.16 -2.76
CA SER A 461 10.55 7.89 -4.17
C SER A 461 9.58 8.52 -5.18
N PHE A 462 8.46 9.09 -4.71
CA PHE A 462 7.46 9.75 -5.55
C PHE A 462 7.61 11.28 -5.55
N VAL A 463 8.55 11.84 -4.79
CA VAL A 463 8.72 13.30 -4.66
C VAL A 463 9.06 13.95 -5.98
N ASP A 464 9.93 13.34 -6.78
CA ASP A 464 10.33 13.85 -8.08
C ASP A 464 9.18 13.80 -9.09
N GLU A 465 8.45 12.68 -9.17
CA GLU A 465 7.22 12.53 -9.97
C GLU A 465 6.17 13.57 -9.58
N ALA A 466 5.94 13.73 -8.27
CA ALA A 466 5.01 14.69 -7.71
C ALA A 466 5.40 16.13 -8.09
N MET A 467 6.67 16.50 -7.95
CA MET A 467 7.18 17.82 -8.34
C MET A 467 7.06 18.08 -9.83
N LEU A 468 7.36 17.07 -10.67
CA LEU A 468 7.24 17.19 -12.12
C LEU A 468 5.80 17.51 -12.53
N GLN A 469 4.84 16.81 -11.96
CA GLN A 469 3.43 17.06 -12.25
C GLN A 469 2.95 18.41 -11.70
N GLN A 470 3.40 18.84 -10.50
CA GLN A 470 3.11 20.20 -10.04
C GLN A 470 3.64 21.25 -11.04
N ALA A 471 4.85 21.04 -11.55
CA ALA A 471 5.46 21.94 -12.52
C ALA A 471 4.71 21.94 -13.85
N HIS A 472 4.19 20.81 -14.31
CA HIS A 472 3.32 20.72 -15.48
C HIS A 472 2.02 21.50 -15.31
N VAL A 473 1.38 21.40 -14.14
CA VAL A 473 0.16 22.17 -13.84
C VAL A 473 0.46 23.67 -13.87
N GLU A 474 1.52 24.11 -13.21
CA GLU A 474 1.90 25.53 -13.19
C GLU A 474 2.30 26.03 -14.59
N ARG A 475 2.96 25.19 -15.41
CA ARG A 475 3.27 25.50 -16.82
C ARG A 475 2.00 25.65 -17.65
N LYS A 476 1.02 24.75 -17.50
CA LYS A 476 -0.30 24.82 -18.18
C LYS A 476 -1.09 26.06 -17.74
N ARG A 477 -0.94 26.49 -16.49
CA ARG A 477 -1.47 27.76 -15.96
C ARG A 477 -0.66 28.99 -16.38
N GLU A 478 0.37 28.80 -17.22
CA GLU A 478 1.30 29.84 -17.67
C GLU A 478 2.09 30.54 -16.56
N ASN A 479 2.12 29.94 -15.36
CA ASN A 479 2.93 30.40 -14.25
C ASN A 479 4.37 29.86 -14.39
N PHE A 480 5.03 30.28 -15.47
CA PHE A 480 6.36 29.81 -15.84
C PHE A 480 7.41 29.99 -14.74
N PRO A 481 7.47 31.11 -13.98
CA PRO A 481 8.44 31.25 -12.89
C PRO A 481 8.31 30.14 -11.83
N ARG A 482 7.07 29.79 -11.47
CA ARG A 482 6.83 28.71 -10.50
C ARG A 482 7.14 27.34 -11.08
N ALA A 483 6.75 27.10 -12.33
CA ALA A 483 7.08 25.86 -13.02
C ALA A 483 8.60 25.64 -13.10
N ILE A 484 9.36 26.66 -13.49
CA ILE A 484 10.84 26.64 -13.55
C ILE A 484 11.44 26.32 -12.18
N ASN A 485 10.94 26.93 -11.09
CA ASN A 485 11.44 26.66 -9.75
C ASN A 485 11.20 25.19 -9.33
N LEU A 486 10.04 24.62 -9.67
CA LEU A 486 9.73 23.23 -9.38
C LEU A 486 10.63 22.28 -10.19
N TYR A 487 10.76 22.50 -11.50
CA TYR A 487 11.66 21.72 -12.35
C TYR A 487 13.12 21.81 -11.90
N ALA A 488 13.62 22.99 -11.58
CA ALA A 488 14.98 23.19 -11.07
C ALA A 488 15.21 22.53 -9.71
N SER A 489 14.15 22.30 -8.94
CA SER A 489 14.24 21.57 -7.67
C SER A 489 14.35 20.06 -7.89
N ILE A 490 13.77 19.51 -8.96
CA ILE A 490 13.95 18.09 -9.34
C ILE A 490 15.43 17.81 -9.66
N ALA A 491 16.10 18.74 -10.36
CA ALA A 491 17.52 18.63 -10.69
C ALA A 491 18.42 18.48 -9.44
N LYS A 492 17.96 18.94 -8.27
CA LYS A 492 18.70 18.87 -6.99
C LYS A 492 18.47 17.57 -6.22
N ILE A 493 17.49 16.75 -6.58
CA ILE A 493 17.19 15.48 -5.90
C ILE A 493 18.28 14.47 -6.27
N PRO A 494 19.02 13.87 -5.32
CA PRO A 494 20.00 12.83 -5.64
C PRO A 494 19.39 11.66 -6.42
N GLU A 495 20.10 11.11 -7.41
CA GLU A 495 19.70 9.91 -8.19
C GLU A 495 18.31 9.93 -8.88
N SER A 496 17.60 11.07 -8.96
CA SER A 496 16.32 11.11 -9.68
C SER A 496 16.52 10.90 -11.20
N PRO A 497 15.76 9.98 -11.84
CA PRO A 497 15.79 9.80 -13.29
C PRO A 497 15.11 10.97 -14.04
N LEU A 498 14.34 11.81 -13.34
CA LEU A 498 13.55 12.90 -13.91
C LEU A 498 14.32 14.23 -14.02
N LYS A 499 15.60 14.27 -13.65
CA LYS A 499 16.43 15.48 -13.72
C LYS A 499 16.50 16.07 -15.13
N GLY A 500 16.79 15.22 -16.12
CA GLY A 500 16.85 15.63 -17.52
C GLY A 500 15.50 16.11 -18.04
N GLU A 501 14.41 15.49 -17.58
CA GLU A 501 13.05 15.90 -17.94
C GLU A 501 12.68 17.26 -17.35
N GLY A 502 12.94 17.50 -16.06
CA GLY A 502 12.75 18.81 -15.45
C GLY A 502 13.57 19.89 -16.15
N GLN A 503 14.83 19.60 -16.49
CA GLN A 503 15.71 20.53 -17.19
C GLN A 503 15.22 20.85 -18.62
N PHE A 504 14.69 19.86 -19.35
CA PHE A 504 14.06 20.07 -20.66
C PHE A 504 12.84 21.00 -20.56
N PHE A 505 11.93 20.74 -19.62
CA PHE A 505 10.74 21.57 -19.46
C PHE A 505 11.03 22.97 -18.91
N THR A 506 12.16 23.15 -18.22
CA THR A 506 12.68 24.49 -17.90
C THR A 506 13.00 25.27 -19.18
N GLY A 507 13.58 24.62 -20.20
CA GLY A 507 13.80 25.18 -21.53
C GLY A 507 12.49 25.57 -22.21
N GLU A 508 11.48 24.69 -22.20
CA GLU A 508 10.16 24.98 -22.78
C GLU A 508 9.48 26.17 -22.11
N CYS A 509 9.60 26.32 -20.79
CA CYS A 509 9.07 27.46 -20.05
C CYS A 509 9.72 28.78 -20.52
N TYR A 510 11.06 28.82 -20.64
CA TYR A 510 11.74 30.01 -21.13
C TYR A 510 11.40 30.33 -22.58
N GLU A 511 11.26 29.31 -23.42
CA GLU A 511 10.82 29.46 -24.82
C GLU A 511 9.41 30.06 -24.89
N ALA A 512 8.47 29.55 -24.11
CA ALA A 512 7.11 30.07 -24.03
C ALA A 512 7.06 31.52 -23.51
N MET A 513 7.89 31.86 -22.52
CA MET A 513 8.05 33.24 -22.05
C MET A 513 8.63 34.14 -23.16
N ALA A 514 9.63 33.65 -23.91
CA ALA A 514 10.29 34.41 -24.97
C ALA A 514 9.32 34.76 -26.11
N LEU A 515 8.40 33.86 -26.44
CA LEU A 515 7.36 34.07 -27.47
C LEU A 515 6.38 35.19 -27.10
N LYS A 516 6.17 35.44 -25.80
CA LYS A 516 5.25 36.47 -25.28
C LYS A 516 5.94 37.76 -24.87
N ALA A 517 7.27 37.76 -24.77
CA ALA A 517 8.05 38.89 -24.32
C ALA A 517 8.25 39.95 -25.41
N THR A 518 8.55 41.18 -25.00
CA THR A 518 8.98 42.24 -25.91
C THR A 518 10.33 41.89 -26.57
N THR A 519 10.63 42.45 -27.75
CA THR A 519 11.79 42.06 -28.58
C THR A 519 13.12 42.01 -27.82
N GLY A 520 13.37 42.96 -26.91
CA GLY A 520 14.60 42.99 -26.09
C GLY A 520 14.67 41.87 -25.03
N GLN A 521 13.55 41.54 -24.40
CA GLN A 521 13.48 40.47 -23.38
C GLN A 521 13.40 39.07 -24.03
N SER A 522 12.78 38.98 -25.21
CA SER A 522 12.63 37.75 -25.98
C SER A 522 13.98 37.10 -26.29
N ALA A 523 14.97 37.90 -26.75
CA ALA A 523 16.31 37.40 -27.05
C ALA A 523 17.01 36.78 -25.81
N SER A 524 16.92 37.45 -24.66
CA SER A 524 17.49 36.94 -23.39
C SER A 524 16.81 35.65 -22.92
N LEU A 525 15.49 35.55 -23.07
CA LEU A 525 14.74 34.36 -22.67
C LEU A 525 15.01 33.17 -23.60
N TYR A 526 15.15 33.40 -24.91
CA TYR A 526 15.58 32.34 -25.84
C TYR A 526 16.98 31.84 -25.54
N GLU A 527 17.90 32.71 -25.11
CA GLU A 527 19.23 32.28 -24.67
C GLU A 527 19.16 31.38 -23.41
N LYS A 528 18.30 31.73 -22.44
CA LYS A 528 18.05 30.87 -21.27
C LYS A 528 17.42 29.53 -21.66
N ALA A 529 16.52 29.51 -22.63
CA ALA A 529 15.92 28.29 -23.15
C ALA A 529 17.00 27.39 -23.78
N PHE A 530 17.86 27.97 -24.64
CA PHE A 530 18.97 27.28 -25.26
C PHE A 530 19.92 26.65 -24.22
N LEU A 531 20.38 27.43 -23.24
CA LEU A 531 21.22 26.93 -22.15
C LEU A 531 20.54 25.83 -21.33
N ALA A 532 19.21 25.89 -21.20
CA ALA A 532 18.47 24.87 -20.47
C ALA A 532 18.45 23.54 -21.23
N TYR A 533 18.20 23.56 -22.54
CA TYR A 533 18.28 22.38 -23.40
C TYR A 533 19.70 21.83 -23.48
N GLN A 534 20.71 22.71 -23.53
CA GLN A 534 22.12 22.33 -23.52
C GLN A 534 22.49 21.49 -22.29
N LYS A 535 22.06 21.91 -21.11
CA LYS A 535 22.30 21.17 -19.87
C LYS A 535 21.72 19.76 -19.87
N VAL A 536 20.66 19.49 -20.64
CA VAL A 536 20.05 18.15 -20.69
C VAL A 536 21.06 17.13 -21.21
N TYR A 537 21.75 17.43 -22.32
CA TYR A 537 22.72 16.49 -22.86
C TYR A 537 24.05 16.51 -22.09
N GLU A 538 24.50 17.68 -21.61
CA GLU A 538 25.80 17.80 -20.92
C GLU A 538 25.78 17.15 -19.53
N GLN A 539 24.66 17.25 -18.81
CA GLN A 539 24.57 16.83 -17.41
C GLN A 539 23.69 15.59 -17.21
N PHE A 540 22.79 15.29 -18.15
CA PHE A 540 21.84 14.19 -18.05
C PHE A 540 21.79 13.34 -19.35
N PRO A 541 22.94 12.79 -19.81
CA PRO A 541 23.04 12.08 -21.09
C PRO A 541 22.13 10.83 -21.17
N ASP A 542 21.79 10.21 -20.05
CA ASP A 542 20.88 9.05 -19.99
C ASP A 542 19.38 9.43 -20.04
N SER A 543 19.06 10.72 -20.08
CA SER A 543 17.69 11.21 -20.13
C SER A 543 17.03 10.87 -21.46
N GLY A 544 15.79 10.36 -21.42
CA GLY A 544 14.96 10.19 -22.61
C GLY A 544 14.64 11.50 -23.36
N ARG A 545 14.95 12.67 -22.76
CA ARG A 545 14.73 14.01 -23.35
C ARG A 545 15.94 14.58 -24.10
N VAL A 546 17.06 13.87 -24.21
CA VAL A 546 18.24 14.43 -24.87
C VAL A 546 17.96 14.71 -26.35
N GLY A 547 17.37 13.74 -27.08
CA GLY A 547 17.01 13.93 -28.49
C GLY A 547 16.11 15.15 -28.71
N ASP A 548 15.05 15.27 -27.90
CA ASP A 548 14.14 16.43 -27.91
C ASP A 548 14.89 17.75 -27.67
N SER A 549 15.80 17.76 -26.69
CA SER A 549 16.59 18.95 -26.32
C SER A 549 17.50 19.41 -27.45
N VAL A 550 18.18 18.45 -28.10
CA VAL A 550 19.05 18.73 -29.23
C VAL A 550 18.22 19.23 -30.41
N ALA A 551 17.08 18.63 -30.70
CA ALA A 551 16.20 19.11 -31.77
C ALA A 551 15.75 20.57 -31.51
N LYS A 552 15.44 20.93 -30.27
CA LYS A 552 15.16 22.31 -29.87
C LYS A 552 16.36 23.23 -30.09
N MET A 553 17.56 22.82 -29.68
CA MET A 553 18.81 23.58 -29.93
C MET A 553 19.09 23.77 -31.42
N ALA A 554 18.90 22.73 -32.24
CA ALA A 554 19.01 22.81 -33.68
C ALA A 554 18.05 23.88 -34.21
N ALA A 555 16.77 23.84 -33.82
CA ALA A 555 15.78 24.83 -34.22
C ALA A 555 16.18 26.27 -33.86
N PHE A 556 16.87 26.48 -32.72
CA PHE A 556 17.45 27.77 -32.36
C PHE A 556 18.50 28.25 -33.35
N TYR A 557 19.47 27.39 -33.66
CA TYR A 557 20.49 27.71 -34.65
C TYR A 557 19.89 27.96 -36.03
N TYR A 558 18.88 27.18 -36.41
CA TYR A 558 18.12 27.38 -37.65
C TYR A 558 17.50 28.77 -37.75
N LYS A 559 16.85 29.21 -36.67
CA LYS A 559 16.18 30.50 -36.60
C LYS A 559 17.15 31.67 -36.58
N LYS A 560 18.33 31.49 -35.98
CA LYS A 560 19.43 32.48 -35.96
C LYS A 560 20.31 32.43 -37.23
N GLU A 561 20.06 31.49 -38.14
CA GLU A 561 20.90 31.18 -39.31
C GLU A 561 22.36 30.84 -38.96
N ASP A 562 22.61 30.45 -37.72
CA ASP A 562 23.94 30.14 -37.24
C ASP A 562 24.24 28.65 -37.31
N TYR A 563 24.30 28.17 -38.55
CA TYR A 563 24.52 26.76 -38.84
C TYR A 563 25.95 26.30 -38.52
N ALA A 564 26.93 27.21 -38.54
CA ALA A 564 28.32 26.89 -38.27
C ALA A 564 28.50 26.46 -36.80
N ARG A 565 27.98 27.25 -35.85
CA ARG A 565 28.02 26.86 -34.44
C ARG A 565 27.23 25.58 -34.15
N ALA A 566 26.11 25.37 -34.86
CA ALA A 566 25.34 24.13 -34.73
C ALA A 566 26.17 22.89 -35.11
N VAL A 567 26.94 22.98 -36.20
CA VAL A 567 27.83 21.91 -36.65
C VAL A 567 28.87 21.60 -35.58
N ASP A 568 29.54 22.62 -35.03
CA ASP A 568 30.56 22.44 -33.99
C ASP A 568 29.98 21.73 -32.75
N VAL A 569 28.76 22.11 -32.33
CA VAL A 569 28.08 21.44 -31.20
C VAL A 569 27.76 19.99 -31.52
N PHE A 570 27.22 19.68 -32.70
CA PHE A 570 26.88 18.29 -33.06
C PHE A 570 28.12 17.41 -33.23
N GLU A 571 29.23 17.97 -33.71
CA GLU A 571 30.51 17.25 -33.77
C GLU A 571 31.01 16.88 -32.38
N ASN A 572 30.99 17.82 -31.44
CA ASN A 572 31.37 17.54 -30.06
C ASN A 572 30.47 16.49 -29.43
N VAL A 573 29.15 16.56 -29.64
CA VAL A 573 28.21 15.57 -29.11
C VAL A 573 28.48 14.16 -29.65
N LEU A 574 28.75 14.02 -30.96
CA LEU A 574 29.08 12.73 -31.55
C LEU A 574 30.43 12.17 -31.06
N SER A 575 31.37 13.06 -30.69
CA SER A 575 32.68 12.67 -30.15
C SER A 575 32.60 12.27 -28.68
N ASP A 576 31.89 13.05 -27.87
CA ASP A 576 31.84 12.90 -26.42
C ASP A 576 30.89 11.76 -25.99
N TYR A 577 29.90 11.43 -26.84
CA TYR A 577 28.87 10.44 -26.53
C TYR A 577 28.63 9.46 -27.71
N PRO A 578 29.62 8.64 -28.10
CA PRO A 578 29.57 7.82 -29.31
C PRO A 578 28.53 6.69 -29.28
N ASP A 579 28.04 6.30 -28.11
CA ASP A 579 27.07 5.20 -27.91
C ASP A 579 25.70 5.70 -27.43
N ALA A 580 25.41 6.99 -27.55
CA ALA A 580 24.16 7.54 -27.05
C ALA A 580 22.94 7.13 -27.89
N ASN A 581 21.82 6.85 -27.21
CA ASN A 581 20.57 6.42 -27.84
C ASN A 581 19.87 7.51 -28.68
N PHE A 582 20.38 8.74 -28.68
CA PHE A 582 19.80 9.90 -29.38
C PHE A 582 20.63 10.37 -30.59
N LEU A 583 21.68 9.62 -30.95
CA LEU A 583 22.62 10.01 -32.00
C LEU A 583 22.00 10.09 -33.41
N ASP A 584 20.94 9.35 -33.67
CA ASP A 584 20.13 9.47 -34.87
C ASP A 584 19.56 10.89 -35.03
N VAL A 585 18.98 11.46 -33.97
CA VAL A 585 18.47 12.84 -33.94
C VAL A 585 19.59 13.86 -34.17
N ILE A 586 20.79 13.61 -33.60
CA ILE A 586 21.97 14.47 -33.82
C ILE A 586 22.37 14.45 -35.29
N LEU A 587 22.59 13.25 -35.86
CA LEU A 587 23.06 13.07 -37.23
C LEU A 587 22.11 13.70 -38.24
N PHE A 588 20.80 13.57 -38.00
CA PHE A 588 19.79 14.19 -38.86
C PHE A 588 19.88 15.72 -38.84
N ASN A 589 19.89 16.33 -37.65
CA ASN A 589 19.97 17.78 -37.53
C ASN A 589 21.32 18.33 -38.01
N TYR A 590 22.41 17.58 -37.80
CA TYR A 590 23.72 17.90 -38.33
C TYR A 590 23.74 17.90 -39.87
N GLY A 591 23.24 16.84 -40.50
CA GLY A 591 23.10 16.77 -41.96
C GLY A 591 22.31 17.96 -42.51
N ARG A 592 21.20 18.34 -41.85
CA ARG A 592 20.42 19.50 -42.28
C ARG A 592 21.22 20.81 -42.14
N CYS A 593 22.01 21.00 -41.08
CA CYS A 593 22.81 22.21 -40.88
C CYS A 593 23.89 22.34 -41.97
N LEU A 594 24.57 21.24 -42.28
CA LEU A 594 25.53 21.18 -43.39
C LEU A 594 24.87 21.51 -44.73
N TYR A 595 23.66 21.00 -44.97
CA TYR A 595 22.90 21.32 -46.17
C TYR A 595 22.65 22.84 -46.31
N LYS A 596 22.32 23.52 -45.22
CA LYS A 596 22.14 24.98 -45.20
C LYS A 596 23.44 25.76 -45.40
N LEU A 597 24.56 25.23 -44.91
CA LEU A 597 25.91 25.75 -45.18
C LEU A 597 26.40 25.50 -46.62
N LYS A 598 25.57 24.91 -47.49
CA LYS A 598 25.92 24.50 -48.86
C LYS A 598 26.99 23.40 -48.92
N LYS A 599 27.28 22.77 -47.78
CA LYS A 599 28.15 21.61 -47.59
C LYS A 599 27.38 20.32 -47.88
N LYS A 600 26.86 20.21 -49.12
CA LYS A 600 25.95 19.12 -49.53
C LYS A 600 26.59 17.73 -49.52
N PRO A 601 27.86 17.54 -49.95
CA PRO A 601 28.51 16.24 -49.84
C PRO A 601 28.67 15.79 -48.38
N GLU A 602 29.07 16.70 -47.47
CA GLU A 602 29.17 16.36 -46.05
C GLU A 602 27.79 16.09 -45.43
N ALA A 603 26.76 16.87 -45.82
CA ALA A 603 25.39 16.63 -45.38
C ALA A 603 24.91 15.23 -45.76
N ARG A 604 25.17 14.81 -47.00
CA ARG A 604 24.83 13.47 -47.48
C ARG A 604 25.52 12.39 -46.64
N GLN A 605 26.81 12.55 -46.35
CA GLN A 605 27.54 11.59 -45.51
C GLN A 605 26.91 11.42 -44.12
N LYS A 606 26.44 12.51 -43.49
CA LYS A 606 25.78 12.42 -42.16
C LYS A 606 24.42 11.73 -42.23
N PHE A 607 23.64 11.94 -43.29
CA PHE A 607 22.38 11.20 -43.48
C PHE A 607 22.63 9.72 -43.80
N GLU A 608 23.63 9.40 -44.62
CA GLU A 608 24.01 8.00 -44.89
C GLU A 608 24.53 7.30 -43.63
N HIS A 609 25.25 8.02 -42.76
CA HIS A 609 25.68 7.53 -41.46
C HIS A 609 24.48 7.14 -40.58
N LEU A 610 23.47 8.02 -40.51
CA LEU A 610 22.23 7.74 -39.78
C LEU A 610 21.54 6.48 -40.28
N ILE A 611 21.36 6.35 -41.61
CA ILE A 611 20.66 5.21 -42.21
C ILE A 611 21.40 3.89 -41.96
N ARG A 612 22.74 3.93 -41.97
CA ARG A 612 23.57 2.75 -41.77
C ARG A 612 23.54 2.27 -40.32
N ASP A 613 23.68 3.21 -39.37
CA ASP A 613 23.93 2.86 -37.97
C ASP A 613 22.62 2.85 -37.14
N TYR A 614 21.56 3.49 -37.62
CA TYR A 614 20.23 3.54 -36.99
C TYR A 614 19.09 3.22 -37.99
N PRO A 615 19.10 2.04 -38.65
CA PRO A 615 18.13 1.71 -39.69
C PRO A 615 16.68 1.61 -39.18
N GLU A 616 16.49 1.31 -37.90
CA GLU A 616 15.18 1.19 -37.25
C GLU A 616 14.63 2.54 -36.73
N SER A 617 15.40 3.64 -36.82
CA SER A 617 14.93 4.96 -36.42
C SER A 617 13.84 5.47 -37.37
N ASP A 618 12.75 6.01 -36.82
CA ASP A 618 11.68 6.65 -37.61
C ASP A 618 12.22 7.73 -38.58
N ILE A 619 13.31 8.39 -38.18
CA ILE A 619 13.96 9.48 -38.92
C ILE A 619 14.78 8.96 -40.11
N ALA A 620 15.20 7.68 -40.10
CA ALA A 620 16.00 7.07 -41.17
C ALA A 620 15.26 7.08 -42.51
N THR A 621 13.94 6.89 -42.48
CA THR A 621 13.09 6.94 -43.67
C THR A 621 13.11 8.32 -44.32
N GLU A 622 13.10 9.39 -43.53
CA GLU A 622 13.18 10.76 -44.01
C GLU A 622 14.59 11.08 -44.53
N ALA A 623 15.63 10.70 -43.78
CA ALA A 623 17.02 10.84 -44.19
C ALA A 623 17.28 10.19 -45.57
N ASN A 624 16.73 9.00 -45.81
CA ASN A 624 16.88 8.29 -47.08
C ASN A 624 16.29 9.08 -48.27
N LYS A 625 15.12 9.69 -48.10
CA LYS A 625 14.53 10.56 -49.13
C LYS A 625 15.44 11.75 -49.46
N ILE A 626 16.08 12.35 -48.45
CA ILE A 626 17.01 13.47 -48.62
C ILE A 626 18.28 13.00 -49.36
N VAL A 627 18.84 11.84 -48.99
CA VAL A 627 20.02 11.27 -49.65
C VAL A 627 19.75 11.00 -51.14
N GLU A 628 18.62 10.41 -51.48
CA GLU A 628 18.24 10.14 -52.88
C GLU A 628 18.05 11.43 -53.69
N ALA A 629 17.49 12.48 -53.07
CA ALA A 629 17.38 13.79 -53.70
C ALA A 629 18.77 14.43 -53.94
N LEU A 630 19.69 14.32 -52.97
CA LEU A 630 21.07 14.81 -53.08
C LEU A 630 21.86 14.10 -54.18
N LYS A 631 21.75 12.77 -54.26
CA LYS A 631 22.36 11.95 -55.33
C LYS A 631 21.88 12.37 -56.71
N LYS A 632 20.57 12.54 -56.89
CA LYS A 632 19.99 13.01 -58.16
C LYS A 632 20.48 14.41 -58.55
N ALA A 633 20.78 15.25 -57.57
CA ALA A 633 21.33 16.58 -57.77
C ALA A 633 22.87 16.59 -57.96
N GLY A 634 23.53 15.42 -57.97
CA GLY A 634 24.97 15.29 -58.21
C GLY A 634 25.86 15.50 -56.98
N PHE A 635 25.32 15.36 -55.77
CA PHE A 635 26.06 15.52 -54.50
C PHE A 635 26.23 14.22 -53.73
#